data_AF-A0A9N9K4W7-F1
#
_entry.id   AF-A0A9N9K4W7-F1
#
_cell.length_a   1.000
_cell.length_b   1.000
_cell.length_c   1.000
_cell.angle_alpha   90.00
_cell.angle_beta   90.00
_cell.angle_gamma   90.00
#
_symmetry.space_group_name_H-M   'P 1'
#
loop_
_entity.id
_entity.type
_entity.pdbx_description
1 polymer ?
#
loop_
_entity_poly.entity_id
_entity_poly.type
_entity_poly.pdbx_seq_one_letter_code
_entity_poly.pdbx_strand_id
1 'polypeptide(L)'
;YQSLWFTTSIQSNQRIEALNTLLKTGVDHISSLCYLYEECQRLFNNQLQYSQLEEYQNSVPTRGLPIASQVIFPQIDSILIKFVTSHILSIQRQQMNELLLYHAVCLEVLEFSNNE
;
A
#
# COMPACT_ATOMS: atom_id res chain seq x y z
N TYR A 1 39.55 -16.39 -5.06
CA TYR A 1 38.59 -16.44 -6.17
C TYR A 1 37.19 -16.59 -5.59
N GLN A 2 36.45 -15.48 -5.46
CA GLN A 2 35.01 -15.54 -5.17
C GLN A 2 34.29 -15.71 -6.51
N SER A 3 33.52 -16.79 -6.66
CA SER A 3 32.65 -16.95 -7.82
C SER A 3 31.48 -15.97 -7.68
N LEU A 4 31.41 -14.98 -8.58
CA LEU A 4 30.15 -14.30 -8.89
C LEU A 4 29.27 -15.32 -9.62
N TRP A 5 28.44 -16.04 -8.88
CA TRP A 5 27.35 -16.78 -9.51
C TRP A 5 26.16 -15.82 -9.65
N PHE A 6 25.63 -15.74 -10.87
CA PHE A 6 24.46 -14.96 -11.22
C PHE A 6 23.22 -15.62 -10.61
N THR A 7 22.60 -14.96 -9.65
CA THR A 7 21.50 -15.49 -8.82
C THR A 7 20.12 -15.30 -9.49
N THR A 8 20.00 -15.47 -10.81
CA THR A 8 18.70 -15.22 -11.49
C THR A 8 17.57 -16.15 -11.09
N SER A 9 17.87 -17.25 -10.43
CA SER A 9 16.90 -18.28 -10.08
C SER A 9 16.52 -18.33 -8.59
N ILE A 10 17.04 -17.45 -7.73
CA ILE A 10 16.79 -17.54 -6.28
C ILE A 10 16.05 -16.29 -5.80
N GLN A 11 14.73 -16.47 -5.64
CA GLN A 11 13.71 -15.53 -5.17
C GLN A 11 13.58 -14.23 -6.00
N SER A 12 12.83 -14.35 -7.09
CA SER A 12 12.29 -13.18 -7.78
C SER A 12 11.30 -12.46 -6.85
N ASN A 13 11.67 -11.25 -6.43
CA ASN A 13 10.72 -10.28 -5.90
C ASN A 13 10.13 -9.52 -7.10
N GLN A 14 8.88 -9.06 -7.01
CA GLN A 14 8.20 -8.25 -8.05
C GLN A 14 9.10 -7.12 -8.59
N ARG A 15 9.95 -6.55 -7.72
CA ARG A 15 10.97 -5.55 -8.09
C ARG A 15 12.02 -6.06 -9.11
N ILE A 16 12.52 -7.28 -8.93
CA ILE A 16 13.52 -7.90 -9.81
C ILE A 16 12.89 -8.26 -11.16
N GLU A 17 11.65 -8.74 -11.15
CA GLU A 17 10.87 -9.01 -12.36
C GLU A 17 10.59 -7.75 -13.18
N ALA A 18 10.18 -6.66 -12.52
CA ALA A 18 9.93 -5.37 -13.17
C ALA A 18 11.21 -4.81 -13.83
N LEU A 19 12.35 -4.88 -13.14
CA LEU A 19 13.64 -4.46 -13.70
C LEU A 19 14.08 -5.34 -14.87
N ASN A 20 13.98 -6.66 -14.74
CA ASN A 20 14.34 -7.58 -15.81
C ASN A 20 13.46 -7.37 -17.05
N THR A 21 12.19 -7.04 -16.85
CA THR A 21 11.27 -6.70 -17.94
C THR A 21 11.69 -5.40 -18.61
N LEU A 22 11.99 -4.36 -17.82
CA LEU A 22 12.40 -3.05 -18.34
C LEU A 22 13.77 -3.08 -19.04
N LEU A 23 14.71 -3.89 -18.55
CA LEU A 23 16.00 -4.11 -19.21
C LEU A 23 15.83 -4.85 -20.54
N LYS A 24 14.99 -5.90 -20.59
CA LYS A 24 14.73 -6.63 -21.84
C LYS A 24 14.09 -5.73 -22.89
N THR A 25 13.04 -5.00 -22.54
CA THR A 25 12.39 -4.08 -23.48
C THR A 25 13.27 -2.90 -23.85
N GLY A 26 14.11 -2.43 -22.93
CA GLY A 26 15.05 -1.34 -23.17
C GLY A 26 16.17 -1.69 -24.14
N VAL A 27 16.73 -2.90 -24.02
CA VAL A 27 17.76 -3.39 -24.94
C VAL A 27 17.19 -3.59 -26.36
N ASP A 28 15.91 -3.96 -26.47
CA ASP A 28 15.28 -4.23 -27.76
C ASP A 28 14.67 -2.99 -28.46
N HIS A 29 14.26 -1.96 -27.70
CA HIS A 29 13.43 -0.86 -28.22
C HIS A 29 13.80 0.57 -27.79
N ILE A 30 14.68 0.77 -26.79
CA ILE A 30 15.04 2.10 -26.29
C ILE A 30 16.32 2.60 -26.99
N SER A 31 16.26 3.81 -27.54
CA SER A 31 17.30 4.39 -28.41
C SER A 31 18.57 4.85 -27.70
N SER A 32 18.57 4.97 -26.37
CA SER A 32 19.77 5.32 -25.60
C SER A 32 19.84 4.68 -24.22
N LEU A 33 21.06 4.34 -23.80
CA LEU A 33 21.35 3.84 -22.46
C LEU A 33 20.98 4.87 -21.37
N CYS A 34 21.05 6.16 -21.68
CA CYS A 34 20.66 7.24 -20.77
C CYS A 34 19.15 7.19 -20.46
N TYR A 35 18.32 7.00 -21.48
CA TYR A 35 16.87 6.86 -21.30
C TYR A 35 16.51 5.60 -20.50
N LEU A 36 17.20 4.48 -20.75
CA LEU A 36 17.02 3.26 -19.97
C LEU A 36 17.35 3.48 -18.47
N TYR A 37 18.42 4.22 -18.18
CA TYR A 37 18.80 4.59 -16.82
C TYR A 37 17.73 5.45 -16.14
N GLU A 38 17.21 6.48 -16.84
CA GLU A 38 16.13 7.33 -16.33
C GLU A 38 14.88 6.53 -15.98
N GLU A 39 14.51 5.55 -16.81
CA GLU A 39 13.35 4.70 -16.55
C GLU A 39 13.54 3.74 -15.39
N CYS A 40 14.74 3.18 -15.23
CA CYS A 40 15.08 2.40 -14.05
C CYS A 40 14.98 3.27 -12.78
N GLN A 41 15.53 4.48 -12.82
CA GLN A 41 15.47 5.42 -11.70
C GLN A 41 14.02 5.80 -11.36
N ARG A 42 13.17 6.03 -12.36
CA ARG A 42 11.74 6.31 -12.16
C ARG A 42 11.02 5.16 -11.46
N LEU A 43 11.26 3.91 -11.88
CA LEU A 43 10.71 2.73 -11.19
C LEU A 43 11.12 2.67 -9.72
N PHE A 44 12.40 2.92 -9.41
CA PHE A 44 12.89 2.91 -8.03
C PHE A 44 12.27 4.03 -7.19
N ASN A 45 12.15 5.23 -7.75
CA ASN A 45 11.54 6.36 -7.04
C ASN A 45 10.06 6.08 -6.72
N ASN A 46 9.32 5.48 -7.65
CA ASN A 46 7.94 5.08 -7.40
C ASN A 46 7.85 4.04 -6.28
N GLN A 47 8.70 3.00 -6.32
CA GLN A 47 8.74 1.98 -5.27
C GLN A 47 9.08 2.57 -3.90
N LEU A 48 10.00 3.53 -3.84
CA LEU A 48 10.34 4.24 -2.61
C LEU A 48 9.14 5.00 -2.06
N GLN A 49 8.40 5.72 -2.91
CA GLN A 49 7.20 6.44 -2.48
C GLN A 49 6.11 5.50 -1.94
N TYR A 50 5.89 4.36 -2.60
CA TYR A 50 4.95 3.35 -2.10
C TYR A 50 5.37 2.80 -0.74
N SER A 51 6.66 2.48 -0.56
CA SER A 51 7.20 1.99 0.71
C SER A 51 7.04 3.04 1.83
N GLN A 52 7.31 4.32 1.54
CA GLN A 52 7.14 5.41 2.49
C GLN A 52 5.67 5.61 2.88
N LEU A 53 4.75 5.47 1.92
CA LEU A 53 3.32 5.56 2.16
C LEU A 53 2.82 4.39 3.03
N GLU A 54 3.30 3.18 2.78
CA GLU A 54 3.00 2.00 3.59
C GLU A 54 3.55 2.15 5.02
N GLU A 55 4.80 2.60 5.18
CA GLU A 55 5.38 2.91 6.49
C GLU A 55 4.57 3.98 7.23
N TYR A 56 4.18 5.05 6.54
CA TYR A 56 3.34 6.11 7.11
C TYR A 56 1.99 5.57 7.57
N GLN A 57 1.28 4.80 6.74
CA GLN A 57 0.00 4.16 7.09
C GLN A 57 0.12 3.26 8.32
N ASN A 58 1.23 2.50 8.44
CA ASN A 58 1.50 1.66 9.59
C ASN A 58 1.88 2.45 10.85
N SER A 59 2.45 3.65 10.70
CA SER A 59 2.86 4.50 11.82
C SER A 59 1.71 5.31 12.44
N VAL A 60 0.68 5.64 11.65
CA VAL A 60 -0.45 6.41 12.15
C VAL A 60 -1.43 5.48 12.86
N PRO A 61 -1.78 5.76 14.13
CA PRO A 61 -2.80 4.99 14.84
C PRO A 61 -4.13 5.13 14.10
N THR A 62 -4.45 4.11 13.33
CA THR A 62 -5.67 4.07 12.53
C THR A 62 -6.82 3.74 13.48
N ARG A 63 -7.73 4.70 13.67
CA ARG A 63 -8.96 4.48 14.44
C ARG A 63 -10.07 4.14 13.47
N GLY A 64 -10.52 2.89 13.52
CA GLY A 64 -11.73 2.44 12.84
C GLY A 64 -12.80 2.05 13.87
N LEU A 65 -14.04 1.93 13.41
CA LEU A 65 -15.10 1.27 14.17
C LEU A 65 -15.20 -0.18 13.66
N PRO A 66 -14.64 -1.19 14.35
CA PRO A 66 -14.59 -2.58 13.87
C PRO A 66 -15.97 -3.26 13.73
N ILE A 67 -17.05 -2.53 14.02
CA ILE A 67 -18.43 -2.98 14.00
C ILE A 67 -19.30 -2.04 13.15
N ALA A 68 -18.71 -1.32 12.18
CA ALA A 68 -19.41 -0.36 11.33
C ALA A 68 -20.61 -0.99 10.61
N SER A 69 -20.47 -2.23 10.14
CA SER A 69 -21.56 -2.92 9.44
C SER A 69 -22.80 -3.13 10.31
N GLN A 70 -22.65 -3.31 11.62
CA GLN A 70 -23.78 -3.58 12.53
C GLN A 70 -24.29 -2.29 13.19
N VAL A 71 -23.41 -1.32 13.44
CA VAL A 71 -23.75 -0.07 14.14
C VAL A 71 -24.23 1.01 13.17
N ILE A 72 -23.57 1.14 12.02
CA ILE A 72 -23.82 2.23 11.05
C ILE A 72 -24.63 1.73 9.85
N PHE A 73 -24.39 0.50 9.39
CA PHE A 73 -25.04 -0.06 8.19
C PHE A 73 -25.90 -1.31 8.44
N PRO A 74 -26.69 -1.41 9.53
CA PRO A 74 -27.38 -2.66 9.90
C PRO A 74 -28.37 -3.14 8.82
N GLN A 75 -29.01 -2.21 8.12
CA GLN A 75 -29.97 -2.53 7.05
C GLN A 75 -29.27 -3.13 5.83
N ILE A 76 -28.10 -2.59 5.47
CA ILE A 76 -27.30 -3.10 4.35
C ILE A 76 -26.73 -4.48 4.72
N ASP A 77 -26.22 -4.63 5.93
CA ASP A 77 -25.69 -5.91 6.42
C ASP A 77 -26.77 -7.01 6.41
N SER A 78 -28.00 -6.68 6.81
CA SER A 78 -29.15 -7.60 6.75
C SER A 78 -29.47 -8.06 5.33
N ILE A 79 -29.41 -7.15 4.34
CA ILE A 79 -29.62 -7.50 2.93
C ILE A 79 -28.48 -8.40 2.44
N LEU A 80 -27.22 -8.04 2.73
CA LEU A 80 -26.07 -8.81 2.30
C LEU A 80 -26.09 -10.24 2.84
N ILE A 81 -26.46 -10.44 4.11
CA ILE A 81 -26.62 -11.78 4.71
C ILE A 81 -27.59 -12.66 3.89
N LYS A 82 -28.62 -12.06 3.28
CA LYS A 82 -29.64 -12.81 2.53
C LYS A 82 -29.20 -13.21 1.11
N PHE A 83 -28.34 -12.42 0.47
CA PHE A 83 -28.05 -12.56 -0.96
C PHE A 83 -26.62 -12.97 -1.28
N VAL A 84 -25.74 -13.03 -0.27
CA VAL A 84 -24.30 -13.14 -0.47
C VAL A 84 -23.72 -14.31 0.34
N THR A 85 -22.70 -14.96 -0.20
CA THR A 85 -21.97 -16.02 0.51
C THR A 85 -21.16 -15.47 1.68
N SER A 86 -20.88 -16.31 2.69
CA SER A 86 -20.12 -15.89 3.88
C SER A 86 -18.78 -15.24 3.56
N HIS A 87 -18.10 -15.68 2.49
CA HIS A 87 -16.83 -15.09 2.05
C HIS A 87 -17.00 -13.65 1.56
N ILE A 88 -17.95 -13.40 0.66
CA ILE A 88 -18.19 -12.06 0.13
C ILE A 88 -18.79 -11.16 1.22
N LEU A 89 -19.62 -11.69 2.13
CA LEU A 89 -20.12 -10.96 3.30
C LEU A 89 -18.96 -10.46 4.18
N SER A 90 -17.94 -11.31 4.42
CA SER A 90 -16.75 -10.92 5.17
C SER A 90 -16.01 -9.75 4.51
N ILE A 91 -15.85 -9.80 3.18
CA ILE A 91 -15.20 -8.74 2.41
C ILE A 91 -16.00 -7.44 2.50
N GLN A 92 -17.32 -7.50 2.33
CA GLN A 92 -18.19 -6.31 2.41
C GLN A 92 -18.17 -5.68 3.81
N ARG A 93 -18.19 -6.48 4.87
CA ARG A 93 -18.08 -5.97 6.25
C ARG A 93 -16.73 -5.32 6.52
N GLN A 94 -15.65 -5.91 6.00
CA GLN A 94 -14.33 -5.30 6.06
C GLN A 94 -14.31 -3.95 5.35
N GLN A 95 -14.86 -3.86 4.13
CA GLN A 95 -14.97 -2.60 3.39
C GLN A 95 -15.79 -1.55 4.16
N MET A 96 -16.91 -1.94 4.78
CA MET A 96 -17.71 -1.04 5.62
C MET A 96 -16.94 -0.52 6.84
N ASN A 97 -16.10 -1.35 7.45
CA ASN A 97 -15.22 -0.92 8.53
C ASN A 97 -14.12 0.02 8.01
N GLU A 98 -13.59 -0.26 6.83
CA GLU A 98 -12.56 0.56 6.17
C GLU A 98 -13.05 1.97 5.80
N LEU A 99 -14.33 2.11 5.43
CA LEU A 99 -14.96 3.41 5.14
C LEU A 99 -14.90 4.40 6.32
N LEU A 100 -14.80 3.90 7.56
CA LEU A 100 -14.76 4.71 8.77
C LEU A 100 -13.34 4.83 9.35
N LEU A 101 -12.32 4.37 8.62
CA LEU A 101 -10.93 4.59 9.03
C LEU A 101 -10.60 6.07 8.87
N TYR A 102 -10.06 6.66 9.93
CA TYR A 102 -9.51 8.00 9.88
C TYR A 102 -8.11 8.03 10.50
N HIS A 103 -7.29 8.91 9.94
CA HIS A 103 -5.99 9.27 10.49
C HIS A 103 -6.21 10.34 11.56
N ALA A 104 -5.80 10.07 12.79
CA ALA A 104 -5.82 11.06 13.86
C ALA A 104 -4.44 11.24 14.46
N VAL A 105 -4.05 12.50 14.61
CA VAL A 105 -2.88 12.91 15.36
C VAL A 105 -3.38 13.49 16.67
N CYS A 106 -2.96 12.91 17.80
CA CYS A 106 -3.25 13.49 19.11
C CYS A 106 -2.29 14.68 19.30
N LEU A 107 -2.83 15.90 19.29
CA LEU A 107 -2.06 17.08 19.64
C LEU A 107 -2.13 17.25 21.15
N GLU A 108 -0.99 17.22 21.82
CA GLU A 108 -0.91 17.63 23.23
C GLU A 108 -1.27 19.11 23.31
N VAL A 109 -2.23 19.45 24.17
CA VAL A 109 -2.61 20.84 24.44
C VAL A 109 -1.44 21.46 25.18
N LEU A 110 -0.56 22.16 24.47
CA LEU A 110 0.36 23.10 25.10
C LEU A 110 -0.51 24.15 25.79
N GLU A 111 -0.49 24.12 27.12
CA GLU A 111 -1.10 25.15 27.95
C GLU A 111 -0.62 26.51 27.42
N PHE A 112 -1.55 27.28 26.85
CA PHE A 112 -1.32 28.70 26.62
C PHE A 112 -1.19 29.32 28.01
N SER A 113 0.03 29.37 28.55
CA SER A 113 0.32 30.19 29.71
C SER A 113 0.04 31.63 29.29
N ASN A 114 -1.14 32.11 29.69
CA ASN A 114 -1.51 33.51 29.70
C ASN A 114 -0.42 34.26 30.47
N ASN A 115 0.46 34.94 29.75
CA ASN A 115 1.30 35.98 30.33
C ASN A 115 0.41 37.20 30.57
N GLU A 116 -0.16 37.30 31.78
CA GLU A 116 -0.50 38.59 32.40
C GLU A 116 0.77 39.29 32.88
#